data_AF-A0A7S3P5S5-F1
#
_entry.id   AF-A0A7S3P5S5-F1
#
_cell.length_a   1.000
_cell.length_b   1.000
_cell.length_c   1.000
_cell.angle_alpha   90.00
_cell.angle_beta   90.00
_cell.angle_gamma   90.00
#
_symmetry.space_group_name_H-M   'P 1'
#
loop_
_entity.id
_entity.type
_entity.pdbx_description
1 polymer ?
#
loop_
_entity_poly.entity_id
_entity_poly.type
_entity_poly.pdbx_seq_one_letter_code
_entity_poly.pdbx_strand_id
1 'polypeptide(L)'
;MTTTTQPPATERKQEQDGEPVLPPSPFTTTTDVMNRLNDIMARYYTPGTTLLDEEEQDDNSDHENDDDDDTSDDDGRATARATVPAATPAFALQRKLPDGTTRPATEAELQAADLETKIKQVAEHVAKLPNDAAKLAFCDQHRRYGNQLYAQRHYAQAMDVYLTCLTAIPTTAITNNTSDENNNNNNNDDAT
;
A
#
# COMPACT_ATOMS: atom_id res chain seq x y z
N MET A 1 -31.31 -13.73 -49.83
CA MET A 1 -30.01 -13.04 -49.70
C MET A 1 -30.19 -11.95 -48.66
N THR A 2 -29.82 -12.21 -47.40
CA THR A 2 -29.97 -11.27 -46.28
C THR A 2 -28.63 -10.60 -46.00
N THR A 3 -28.55 -9.31 -46.30
CA THR A 3 -27.38 -8.47 -46.06
C THR A 3 -27.36 -8.06 -44.58
N THR A 4 -26.47 -8.67 -43.81
CA THR A 4 -26.20 -8.29 -42.41
C THR A 4 -25.26 -7.09 -42.41
N THR A 5 -25.80 -5.91 -42.08
CA THR A 5 -25.04 -4.67 -41.90
C THR A 5 -24.27 -4.72 -40.58
N GLN A 6 -22.95 -4.78 -40.69
CA GLN A 6 -22.02 -4.69 -39.56
C GLN A 6 -21.92 -3.23 -39.08
N PRO A 7 -22.07 -2.93 -37.77
CA PRO A 7 -21.89 -1.57 -37.27
C PRO A 7 -20.40 -1.16 -37.28
N PRO A 8 -20.11 0.13 -37.49
CA PRO A 8 -18.74 0.64 -37.61
C PRO A 8 -17.97 0.54 -36.29
N ALA A 9 -16.69 0.18 -36.41
CA ALA A 9 -15.74 0.16 -35.31
C ALA A 9 -15.58 1.55 -34.71
N THR A 10 -15.92 1.67 -33.43
CA THR A 10 -15.74 2.91 -32.65
C THR A 10 -14.26 3.27 -32.57
N GLU A 11 -13.90 4.40 -33.18
CA GLU A 11 -12.61 5.07 -33.01
C GLU A 11 -12.34 5.30 -31.52
N ARG A 12 -11.32 4.63 -30.98
CA ARG A 12 -10.76 4.95 -29.67
C ARG A 12 -9.95 6.23 -29.81
N LYS A 13 -10.55 7.35 -29.40
CA LYS A 13 -9.81 8.57 -29.09
C LYS A 13 -8.80 8.24 -27.99
N GLN A 14 -7.53 8.50 -28.28
CA GLN A 14 -6.47 8.53 -27.28
C GLN A 14 -6.74 9.77 -26.41
N GLU A 15 -7.33 9.55 -25.24
CA GLU A 15 -7.39 10.57 -24.18
C GLU A 15 -6.04 10.65 -23.49
N GLN A 16 -5.64 11.90 -23.27
CA GLN A 16 -4.35 12.35 -22.78
C GLN A 16 -3.97 11.76 -21.42
N ASP A 17 -2.66 11.51 -21.29
CA ASP A 17 -1.90 11.01 -20.14
C ASP A 17 -2.01 11.90 -18.89
N GLY A 18 -3.16 11.87 -18.23
CA GLY A 18 -3.24 12.15 -16.79
C GLY A 18 -3.51 10.83 -16.09
N GLU A 19 -2.52 10.26 -15.40
CA GLU A 19 -2.77 9.09 -14.55
C GLU A 19 -3.96 9.42 -13.62
N PRO A 20 -5.05 8.64 -13.65
CA PRO A 20 -6.15 8.85 -12.73
C PRO A 20 -5.62 8.63 -11.32
N VAL A 21 -5.53 9.71 -10.54
CA VAL A 21 -5.15 9.64 -9.12
C VAL A 21 -6.24 8.83 -8.42
N LEU A 22 -5.92 7.56 -8.15
CA LEU A 22 -6.83 6.65 -7.48
C LEU A 22 -7.14 7.19 -6.08
N PRO A 23 -8.41 7.20 -5.65
CA PRO A 23 -8.72 7.57 -4.29
C PRO A 23 -8.01 6.61 -3.32
N PRO A 24 -7.43 7.12 -2.23
CA PRO A 24 -6.73 6.28 -1.26
C PRO A 24 -7.69 5.25 -0.66
N SER A 25 -7.17 4.05 -0.39
CA SER A 25 -7.94 3.00 0.29
C SER A 25 -8.41 3.52 1.66
N PRO A 26 -9.65 3.26 2.08
CA PRO A 26 -10.11 3.63 3.42
C PRO A 26 -9.51 2.75 4.53
N PHE A 27 -8.74 1.72 4.16
CA PHE A 27 -8.12 0.77 5.07
C PHE A 27 -6.65 1.11 5.28
N THR A 28 -6.26 1.28 6.54
CA THR A 28 -4.89 1.58 6.94
C THR A 28 -4.02 0.33 6.79
N THR A 29 -2.92 0.43 6.05
CA THR A 29 -1.97 -0.67 5.87
C THR A 29 -0.88 -0.69 6.96
N THR A 30 -0.10 -1.78 7.04
CA THR A 30 1.06 -1.84 7.93
C THR A 30 2.06 -0.77 7.54
N THR A 31 2.27 -0.58 6.24
CA THR A 31 3.13 0.46 5.68
C THR A 31 2.67 1.87 6.07
N ASP A 32 1.38 2.16 6.03
CA ASP A 32 0.85 3.47 6.45
C ASP A 32 1.13 3.77 7.93
N VAL A 33 0.96 2.77 8.80
CA VAL A 33 1.28 2.90 10.23
C VAL A 33 2.77 3.15 10.42
N MET A 34 3.62 2.39 9.74
CA MET A 34 5.08 2.51 9.85
C MET A 34 5.57 3.86 9.36
N ASN A 35 5.05 4.34 8.21
CA ASN A 35 5.37 5.67 7.69
C ASN A 35 4.95 6.77 8.66
N ARG A 36 3.74 6.66 9.24
CA ARG A 36 3.27 7.61 10.25
C ARG A 36 4.15 7.61 11.50
N LEU A 37 4.61 6.45 11.96
CA LEU A 37 5.52 6.37 13.11
C LEU A 37 6.89 6.98 12.80
N ASN A 38 7.42 6.72 11.60
CA ASN A 38 8.67 7.31 11.14
C ASN A 38 8.56 8.85 11.04
N ASP A 39 7.45 9.36 10.51
CA ASP A 39 7.19 10.81 10.43
C ASP A 39 7.12 11.44 11.83
N ILE A 40 6.47 10.76 12.78
CA ILE A 40 6.41 11.20 14.18
C ILE A 40 7.82 11.24 14.76
N MET A 41 8.61 10.17 14.62
CA MET A 41 9.97 10.13 15.15
C MET A 41 10.90 11.16 14.53
N ALA A 42 10.80 11.39 13.22
CA ALA A 42 11.60 12.40 12.54
C ALA A 42 11.30 13.83 13.05
N ARG A 43 10.07 14.10 13.51
CA ARG A 43 9.72 15.38 14.15
C ARG A 43 10.28 15.53 15.56
N TYR A 44 10.49 14.43 16.29
CA TYR A 44 11.03 14.45 17.65
C TYR A 44 12.55 14.31 17.71
N TYR A 45 13.16 13.66 16.70
CA TYR A 45 14.61 13.51 16.56
C TYR A 45 15.10 14.41 15.43
N THR A 46 15.23 15.70 15.70
CA THR A 46 16.09 16.57 14.91
C THR A 46 17.55 16.20 15.17
N PRO A 47 18.35 15.81 14.15
CA PRO A 47 19.78 15.62 14.32
C PRO A 47 20.40 16.99 14.62
N GLY A 48 20.77 17.23 15.87
CA GLY A 48 21.31 18.53 16.32
C GLY A 48 21.18 18.86 17.80
N THR A 49 20.40 18.12 18.59
CA THR A 49 20.44 18.24 20.06
C THR A 49 21.50 17.29 20.64
N THR A 50 22.77 17.59 20.38
CA THR A 50 23.86 17.21 21.29
C THR A 50 23.72 18.12 22.51
N LEU A 51 23.16 17.59 23.58
CA LEU A 51 23.02 18.26 24.89
C LEU A 51 24.36 18.23 25.67
N LEU A 52 25.49 18.31 24.98
CA LEU A 52 26.84 18.32 25.53
C LEU A 52 27.77 19.04 24.53
N ASP A 53 27.68 20.36 24.47
CA ASP A 53 28.84 21.22 24.18
C ASP A 53 28.88 22.25 25.31
N GLU A 54 29.32 21.78 26.48
CA GLU A 54 30.10 22.61 27.40
C GLU A 54 31.45 22.83 26.70
N GLU A 55 31.52 23.77 25.76
CA GLU A 55 32.79 24.34 25.35
C GLU A 55 32.90 25.75 25.90
N GLU A 56 33.86 25.87 26.79
CA GLU A 56 34.33 27.06 27.47
C GLU A 56 34.53 28.20 26.47
N GLN A 57 33.83 29.30 26.69
CA GLN A 57 34.19 30.60 26.13
C GLN A 57 35.43 31.11 26.83
N ASP A 58 36.59 30.73 26.32
CA ASP A 58 37.87 31.42 26.53
C ASP A 58 38.64 31.33 25.19
N ASP A 59 38.71 32.41 24.41
CA ASP A 59 39.84 33.32 24.55
C ASP A 59 39.74 34.46 23.52
N ASN A 60 40.29 35.57 23.98
CA ASN A 60 40.40 36.87 23.37
C ASN A 60 41.53 36.87 22.32
N SER A 61 41.31 37.39 21.11
CA SER A 61 42.34 38.20 20.46
C SER A 61 41.80 38.97 19.25
N ASP A 62 41.86 40.29 19.41
CA ASP A 62 41.82 41.30 18.37
C ASP A 62 42.81 40.97 17.24
N HIS A 63 42.31 40.97 16.01
CA HIS A 63 43.16 41.21 14.84
C HIS A 63 42.40 42.05 13.82
N GLU A 64 42.46 43.37 14.02
CA GLU A 64 42.22 44.35 12.96
C GLU A 64 43.35 44.21 11.94
N ASN A 65 43.06 43.63 10.79
CA ASN A 65 43.79 43.92 9.55
C ASN A 65 42.77 44.42 8.53
N ASP A 66 42.70 45.75 8.44
CA ASP A 66 42.42 46.42 7.19
C ASP A 66 43.50 46.00 6.19
N ASP A 67 43.11 45.38 5.08
CA ASP A 67 43.82 45.53 3.82
C ASP A 67 42.84 45.22 2.67
N ASP A 68 42.53 46.28 1.94
CA ASP A 68 41.93 46.28 0.62
C ASP A 68 42.70 45.35 -0.33
N ASP A 69 42.04 44.39 -0.98
CA ASP A 69 42.36 44.13 -2.39
C ASP A 69 41.17 43.58 -3.18
N ASP A 70 41.04 44.19 -4.34
CA ASP A 70 40.15 43.99 -5.46
C ASP A 70 40.54 42.69 -6.17
N THR A 71 39.59 41.81 -6.46
CA THR A 71 39.41 41.26 -7.82
C THR A 71 38.25 40.28 -7.89
N SER A 72 37.32 40.66 -8.76
CA SER A 72 36.30 39.81 -9.34
C SER A 72 36.91 38.62 -10.09
N ASP A 73 36.52 37.40 -9.71
CA ASP A 73 36.39 36.29 -10.64
C ASP A 73 35.25 35.35 -10.18
N ASP A 74 34.22 35.39 -11.01
CA ASP A 74 33.00 34.59 -11.05
C ASP A 74 33.35 33.13 -11.35
N ASP A 75 33.67 32.34 -10.32
CA ASP A 75 33.67 30.89 -10.43
C ASP A 75 32.35 30.35 -9.86
N GLY A 76 31.44 30.03 -10.80
CA GLY A 76 30.16 29.38 -10.60
C GLY A 76 30.26 28.04 -9.88
N ARG A 77 30.50 28.10 -8.57
CA ARG A 77 30.44 26.99 -7.65
C ARG A 77 28.99 26.57 -7.55
N ALA A 78 28.61 25.66 -8.45
CA ALA A 78 27.45 24.82 -8.32
C ALA A 78 27.38 24.37 -6.86
N THR A 79 26.45 24.97 -6.11
CA THR A 79 26.04 24.49 -4.81
C THR A 79 25.44 23.13 -5.11
N ALA A 80 26.30 22.12 -5.11
CA ALA A 80 25.92 20.73 -5.02
C ALA A 80 25.09 20.66 -3.74
N ARG A 81 23.78 20.82 -3.92
CA ARG A 81 22.75 20.71 -2.91
C ARG A 81 23.03 19.38 -2.27
N ALA A 82 23.68 19.43 -1.11
CA ALA A 82 24.05 18.27 -0.33
C ALA A 82 22.77 17.46 -0.24
N THR A 83 22.77 16.33 -0.95
CA THR A 83 21.65 15.41 -0.92
C THR A 83 21.71 14.87 0.48
N VAL A 84 20.90 15.46 1.37
CA VAL A 84 20.77 15.03 2.75
C VAL A 84 20.54 13.52 2.67
N PRO A 85 21.43 12.68 3.23
CA PRO A 85 21.25 11.25 3.16
C PRO A 85 19.88 10.95 3.76
N ALA A 86 19.02 10.31 2.95
CA ALA A 86 17.68 9.94 3.39
C ALA A 86 17.81 9.22 4.72
N ALA A 87 17.27 9.84 5.78
CA ALA A 87 17.39 9.31 7.12
C ALA A 87 16.87 7.87 7.11
N THR A 88 17.70 6.92 7.55
CA THR A 88 17.29 5.53 7.71
C THR A 88 16.03 5.48 8.57
N PRO A 89 14.95 4.80 8.13
CA PRO A 89 13.70 4.79 8.85
C PRO A 89 13.90 4.21 10.24
N ALA A 90 13.40 4.90 11.27
CA ALA A 90 13.53 4.48 12.67
C ALA A 90 12.81 3.15 12.93
N PHE A 91 11.71 2.91 12.21
CA PHE A 91 10.93 1.69 12.25
C PHE A 91 10.89 1.04 10.87
N ALA A 92 11.18 -0.27 10.84
CA ALA A 92 11.00 -1.13 9.67
C ALA A 92 10.35 -2.46 10.09
N LEU A 93 9.49 -3.01 9.23
CA LEU A 93 8.86 -4.31 9.48
C LEU A 93 9.95 -5.39 9.53
N GLN A 94 9.92 -6.24 10.54
CA GLN A 94 10.91 -7.30 10.74
C GLN A 94 10.26 -8.67 10.55
N ARG A 95 10.91 -9.56 9.80
CA ARG A 95 10.58 -10.97 9.75
C ARG A 95 11.37 -11.73 10.82
N LYS A 96 10.65 -12.49 11.63
CA LYS A 96 11.25 -13.48 12.54
C LYS A 96 11.58 -14.78 11.78
N LEU A 97 12.82 -15.24 11.93
CA LEU A 97 13.30 -16.50 11.35
C LEU A 97 13.09 -17.67 12.33
N PRO A 98 13.11 -18.93 11.87
CA PRO A 98 12.91 -20.10 12.72
C PRO A 98 13.96 -20.27 13.82
N ASP A 99 15.16 -19.73 13.62
CA ASP A 99 16.24 -19.67 14.61
C ASP A 99 16.02 -18.59 15.70
N GLY A 100 14.93 -17.83 15.61
CA GLY A 100 14.59 -16.75 16.53
C GLY A 100 15.21 -15.39 16.18
N THR A 101 16.11 -15.34 15.20
CA THR A 101 16.71 -14.08 14.73
C THR A 101 15.70 -13.27 13.91
N THR A 102 16.02 -12.00 13.66
CA THR A 102 15.18 -11.09 12.87
C THR A 102 15.95 -10.50 11.70
N ARG A 103 15.26 -10.34 10.58
CA ARG A 103 15.75 -9.59 9.41
C ARG A 103 14.69 -8.59 8.95
N PRO A 104 15.07 -7.49 8.27
CA PRO A 104 14.09 -6.63 7.61
C PRO A 104 13.19 -7.43 6.67
N ALA A 105 11.89 -7.12 6.69
CA ALA A 105 10.94 -7.72 5.78
C ALA A 105 11.29 -7.33 4.34
N THR A 106 11.23 -8.31 3.45
CA THR A 106 11.30 -8.07 2.00
C THR A 106 10.05 -7.33 1.52
N GLU A 107 10.12 -6.71 0.35
CA GLU A 107 8.98 -6.01 -0.24
C GLU A 107 7.73 -6.90 -0.37
N ALA A 108 7.91 -8.15 -0.81
CA ALA A 108 6.81 -9.11 -0.92
C ALA A 108 6.18 -9.45 0.45
N GLU A 109 6.99 -9.54 1.51
CA GLU A 109 6.50 -9.79 2.87
C GLU A 109 5.74 -8.59 3.43
N LEU A 110 6.20 -7.38 3.10
CA LEU A 110 5.53 -6.14 3.47
C LEU A 110 4.18 -5.99 2.73
N GLN A 111 4.14 -6.25 1.43
CA GLN A 111 2.89 -6.27 0.65
C GLN A 111 1.92 -7.33 1.18
N ALA A 112 2.41 -8.52 1.55
CA ALA A 112 1.57 -9.55 2.15
C ALA A 112 0.99 -9.11 3.51
N ALA A 113 1.80 -8.48 4.36
CA ALA A 113 1.34 -7.94 5.64
C ALA A 113 0.32 -6.81 5.47
N ASP A 114 0.48 -5.97 4.45
CA ASP A 114 -0.50 -4.94 4.09
C ASP A 114 -1.82 -5.54 3.65
N LEU A 115 -1.78 -6.53 2.74
CA LEU A 115 -2.98 -7.22 2.29
C LEU A 115 -3.68 -7.95 3.45
N GLU A 116 -2.93 -8.65 4.30
CA GLU A 116 -3.49 -9.33 5.48
C GLU A 116 -4.20 -8.34 6.41
N THR A 117 -3.60 -7.17 6.64
CA THR A 117 -4.19 -6.12 7.46
C THR A 117 -5.46 -5.56 6.83
N LYS A 118 -5.46 -5.29 5.51
CA LYS A 118 -6.66 -4.87 4.77
C LYS A 118 -7.77 -5.91 4.89
N ILE A 119 -7.47 -7.19 4.67
CA ILE A 119 -8.44 -8.29 4.75
C ILE A 119 -9.08 -8.35 6.14
N LYS A 120 -8.28 -8.24 7.21
CA LYS A 120 -8.80 -8.23 8.60
C LYS A 120 -9.73 -7.04 8.84
N GLN A 121 -9.31 -5.83 8.45
CA GLN A 121 -10.13 -4.63 8.63
C GLN A 121 -11.43 -4.69 7.82
N VAL A 122 -11.37 -5.20 6.59
CA VAL A 122 -12.57 -5.41 5.76
C VAL A 122 -13.49 -6.43 6.42
N ALA A 123 -12.97 -7.57 6.88
CA ALA A 123 -13.77 -8.59 7.54
C ALA A 123 -14.50 -8.03 8.77
N GLU A 124 -13.82 -7.23 9.60
CA GLU A 124 -14.43 -6.54 10.74
C GLU A 124 -15.48 -5.51 10.32
N HIS A 125 -15.22 -4.74 9.26
CA HIS A 125 -16.17 -3.77 8.72
C HIS A 125 -17.44 -4.45 8.20
N VAL A 126 -17.27 -5.51 7.41
CA VAL A 126 -18.36 -6.32 6.84
C VAL A 126 -19.18 -7.00 7.94
N ALA A 127 -18.53 -7.49 9.01
CA ALA A 127 -19.22 -8.09 10.15
C ALA A 127 -20.16 -7.10 10.87
N LYS A 128 -19.89 -5.79 10.77
CA LYS A 128 -20.72 -4.72 11.33
C LYS A 128 -21.88 -4.30 10.42
N LEU A 129 -21.95 -4.80 9.18
CA LEU A 129 -23.03 -4.48 8.25
C LEU A 129 -24.34 -5.16 8.70
N PRO A 130 -25.49 -4.45 8.65
CA PRO A 130 -26.72 -4.87 9.32
C PRO A 130 -27.44 -6.04 8.66
N ASN A 131 -27.26 -6.23 7.34
CA ASN A 131 -27.96 -7.26 6.58
C ASN A 131 -27.13 -7.72 5.37
N ASP A 132 -27.56 -8.84 4.76
CA ASP A 132 -26.85 -9.39 3.60
C ASP A 132 -26.97 -8.53 2.35
N ALA A 133 -28.04 -7.73 2.22
CA ALA A 133 -28.16 -6.76 1.14
C ALA A 133 -27.04 -5.69 1.19
N ALA A 134 -26.67 -5.22 2.38
CA ALA A 134 -25.57 -4.28 2.56
C ALA A 134 -24.20 -4.92 2.23
N LYS A 135 -24.00 -6.20 2.59
CA LYS A 135 -22.79 -6.95 2.22
C LYS A 135 -22.69 -7.15 0.71
N LEU A 136 -23.79 -7.47 0.04
CA LEU A 136 -23.85 -7.57 -1.43
C LEU A 136 -23.54 -6.23 -2.10
N ALA A 137 -24.11 -5.13 -1.60
CA ALA A 137 -23.82 -3.79 -2.11
C ALA A 137 -22.34 -3.42 -1.94
N PHE A 138 -21.73 -3.78 -0.81
CA PHE A 138 -20.30 -3.64 -0.56
C PHE A 138 -19.47 -4.44 -1.59
N CYS A 139 -19.78 -5.72 -1.81
CA CYS A 139 -19.13 -6.56 -2.81
C CYS A 139 -19.24 -5.98 -4.22
N ASP A 140 -20.41 -5.48 -4.61
CA ASP A 140 -20.63 -4.89 -5.92
C ASP A 140 -19.83 -3.61 -6.12
N GLN A 141 -19.75 -2.76 -5.09
CA GLN A 141 -18.90 -1.57 -5.12
C GLN A 141 -17.42 -1.95 -5.29
N HIS A 142 -16.91 -2.87 -4.48
CA HIS A 142 -15.52 -3.32 -4.57
C HIS A 142 -15.24 -4.01 -5.90
N ARG A 143 -16.15 -4.85 -6.42
CA ARG A 143 -15.99 -5.48 -7.74
C ARG A 143 -15.91 -4.45 -8.87
N ARG A 144 -16.76 -3.42 -8.85
CA ARG A 144 -16.71 -2.33 -9.84
C ARG A 144 -15.38 -1.59 -9.77
N TYR A 145 -14.90 -1.29 -8.56
CA TYR A 145 -13.61 -0.64 -8.37
C TYR A 145 -12.44 -1.52 -8.84
N GLY A 146 -12.45 -2.81 -8.49
CA GLY A 146 -11.47 -3.79 -8.98
C GLY A 146 -11.46 -3.88 -10.51
N ASN A 147 -12.63 -3.85 -11.16
CA ASN A 147 -12.73 -3.85 -12.63
C ASN A 147 -12.11 -2.58 -13.25
N GLN A 148 -12.26 -1.42 -12.60
CA GLN A 148 -11.63 -0.18 -13.06
C GLN A 148 -10.10 -0.28 -12.99
N LEU A 149 -9.56 -0.74 -11.85
CA LEU A 149 -8.12 -1.00 -11.69
C LEU A 149 -7.60 -1.99 -12.71
N TYR A 150 -8.35 -3.07 -12.96
CA TYR A 150 -7.99 -4.08 -13.95
C TYR A 150 -7.94 -3.49 -15.37
N ALA A 151 -8.92 -2.66 -15.75
CA ALA A 151 -8.95 -1.98 -17.04
C ALA A 151 -7.75 -1.03 -17.23
N GLN A 152 -7.28 -0.43 -16.14
CA GLN A 152 -6.08 0.42 -16.10
C GLN A 152 -4.77 -0.38 -16.03
N ARG A 153 -4.84 -1.72 -16.06
CA ARG A 153 -3.70 -2.66 -15.93
C ARG A 153 -3.03 -2.66 -14.55
N HIS A 154 -3.71 -2.15 -13.52
CA HIS A 154 -3.25 -2.18 -12.14
C HIS A 154 -3.61 -3.51 -11.48
N TYR A 155 -3.06 -4.61 -12.01
CA TYR A 155 -3.52 -5.96 -11.67
C TYR A 155 -3.32 -6.33 -10.19
N ALA A 156 -2.21 -5.94 -9.58
CA ALA A 156 -1.93 -6.23 -8.18
C ALA A 156 -3.00 -5.60 -7.26
N GLN A 157 -3.28 -4.31 -7.47
CA GLN A 157 -4.29 -3.57 -6.72
C GLN A 157 -5.70 -4.10 -7.00
N ALA A 158 -6.01 -4.46 -8.25
CA ALA A 158 -7.27 -5.08 -8.61
C ALA A 158 -7.47 -6.41 -7.86
N MET A 159 -6.42 -7.23 -7.78
CA MET A 159 -6.45 -8.52 -7.08
C MET A 159 -6.69 -8.34 -5.58
N ASP A 160 -6.00 -7.41 -4.93
CA ASP A 160 -6.26 -7.04 -3.53
C ASP A 160 -7.75 -6.75 -3.32
N VAL A 161 -8.34 -5.91 -4.18
CA VAL A 161 -9.76 -5.54 -4.10
C VAL A 161 -10.66 -6.76 -4.29
N TYR A 162 -10.40 -7.64 -5.26
CA TYR A 162 -11.20 -8.85 -5.44
C TYR A 162 -11.11 -9.81 -4.25
N LEU A 163 -9.93 -9.95 -3.64
CA LEU A 163 -9.76 -10.76 -2.44
C LEU A 163 -10.56 -10.21 -1.26
N THR A 164 -10.66 -8.89 -1.12
CA THR A 164 -11.52 -8.28 -0.08
C THR A 164 -12.99 -8.63 -0.26
N CYS A 165 -13.48 -8.79 -1.49
CA CYS A 165 -14.88 -9.22 -1.74
C CYS A 165 -15.17 -10.62 -1.15
N LEU A 166 -14.17 -11.52 -1.13
CA LEU A 166 -14.36 -12.88 -0.62
C LEU A 166 -14.67 -12.91 0.87
N THR A 167 -14.17 -11.95 1.64
CA THR A 167 -14.47 -11.84 3.08
C THR A 167 -15.93 -11.50 3.37
N ALA A 168 -16.67 -11.00 2.39
CA ALA A 168 -18.07 -10.60 2.53
C ALA A 168 -19.08 -11.65 2.08
N ILE A 169 -18.64 -12.77 1.53
CA ILE A 169 -19.51 -13.88 1.16
C ILE A 169 -19.84 -14.69 2.43
N PRO A 170 -21.11 -14.78 2.85
CA PRO A 170 -21.48 -15.57 4.02
C PRO A 170 -21.23 -17.06 3.77
N THR A 171 -20.59 -17.73 4.73
CA THR A 171 -20.22 -19.16 4.65
C THR A 171 -21.41 -20.08 4.42
N THR A 172 -22.61 -19.65 4.80
CA THR A 172 -23.87 -20.37 4.59
C THR A 172 -24.25 -20.52 3.10
N ALA A 173 -23.75 -19.65 2.23
CA ALA A 173 -23.91 -19.80 0.78
C ALA A 173 -22.98 -20.87 0.18
N ILE A 174 -21.92 -21.25 0.88
CA ILE A 174 -20.90 -22.21 0.41
C ILE A 174 -21.32 -23.65 0.76
N THR A 175 -21.93 -23.87 1.92
CA THR A 175 -22.32 -25.22 2.39
C THR A 175 -23.54 -25.80 1.68
N ASN A 176 -24.41 -24.97 1.10
CA ASN A 176 -25.63 -25.44 0.45
C ASN A 176 -25.40 -26.03 -0.96
N ASN A 177 -24.20 -25.89 -1.54
CA ASN A 177 -23.88 -26.44 -2.86
C ASN A 177 -23.13 -27.78 -2.81
N THR A 178 -22.68 -28.24 -1.64
CA THR A 178 -21.87 -29.46 -1.50
C THR A 178 -22.67 -30.65 -0.96
N SER A 179 -23.96 -30.47 -0.64
CA SER A 179 -24.78 -31.49 0.01
C SER A 179 -25.65 -32.33 -0.94
N ASP A 180 -25.69 -32.01 -2.24
CA ASP A 180 -26.64 -32.63 -3.18
C ASP A 180 -26.04 -33.76 -4.05
N GLU A 181 -24.75 -34.09 -3.94
CA GLU A 181 -24.12 -35.12 -4.80
C GLU A 181 -23.89 -36.49 -4.13
N ASN A 182 -24.30 -36.73 -2.89
CA ASN A 182 -23.88 -37.95 -2.18
C ASN A 182 -24.99 -38.88 -1.64
N ASN A 183 -26.19 -38.84 -2.22
CA ASN A 183 -27.30 -39.68 -1.75
C ASN A 183 -28.02 -40.46 -2.85
N ASN A 184 -27.27 -41.11 -3.74
CA ASN A 184 -27.87 -42.04 -4.69
C ASN A 184 -26.91 -43.16 -5.12
N ASN A 185 -26.53 -44.05 -4.19
CA ASN A 185 -26.13 -45.43 -4.51
C ASN A 185 -25.86 -46.23 -3.24
N ASN A 186 -26.87 -46.99 -2.80
CA ASN A 186 -26.73 -48.40 -2.39
C ASN A 186 -28.00 -48.82 -1.67
N ASN A 187 -28.84 -49.59 -2.35
CA ASN A 187 -29.62 -50.69 -1.77
C ASN A 187 -30.28 -51.47 -2.90
N ASN A 188 -29.49 -52.33 -3.54
CA ASN A 188 -29.95 -53.56 -4.18
C ASN A 188 -28.75 -54.49 -4.13
N ASP A 189 -28.80 -55.47 -3.22
CA ASP A 189 -28.23 -56.81 -3.37
C ASP A 189 -28.22 -57.48 -1.98
N ASP A 190 -29.36 -58.04 -1.58
CA ASP A 190 -29.37 -59.18 -0.68
C ASP A 190 -30.54 -60.10 -1.07
N ALA A 191 -30.25 -60.97 -2.02
CA ALA A 191 -31.11 -62.07 -2.44
C ALA A 191 -30.23 -63.30 -2.63
N THR A 192 -30.00 -64.05 -1.56
CA THR A 192 -29.80 -65.51 -1.56
C THR A 192 -30.10 -66.10 -0.20
#